data_AF-A0A562BZV4-F1
#
_entry.id   AF-A0A562BZV4-F1
#
_cell.length_a   1.000
_cell.length_b   1.000
_cell.length_c   1.000
_cell.angle_alpha   90.00
_cell.angle_beta   90.00
_cell.angle_gamma   90.00
#
_symmetry.space_group_name_H-M   'P 1'
#
loop_
_entity.id
_entity.type
_entity.pdbx_description
1 polymer ?
#
loop_
_entity_poly.entity_id
_entity_poly.type
_entity_poly.pdbx_seq_one_letter_code
_entity_poly.pdbx_strand_id
1 'polypeptide(L)' 'MSRALALNQRQIRALCEGAKKAGYAPIVQIGNVLVRLVPEDRAIPPQDNERIDEERVIDL' A
#
# COMPACT_ATOMS: atom_id res chain seq x y z
N MET A 1 -26.05 0.37 3.81
CA MET A 1 -25.42 0.27 5.14
C MET A 1 -23.92 0.06 4.94
N SER A 2 -23.14 1.14 4.77
CA SER A 2 -21.67 1.03 4.74
C SER A 2 -21.21 0.62 6.14
N ARG A 3 -20.69 -0.60 6.30
CA ARG A 3 -20.10 -1.03 7.58
C ARG A 3 -19.06 0.02 7.98
N ALA A 4 -19.26 0.65 9.13
CA ALA A 4 -18.25 1.49 9.73
C ALA A 4 -16.95 0.68 9.79
N LEU A 5 -15.85 1.27 9.33
CA LEU A 5 -14.52 0.70 9.53
C LEU A 5 -14.39 0.28 11.00
N ALA A 6 -13.90 -0.94 11.24
CA ALA A 6 -13.71 -1.46 12.61
C ALA A 6 -12.80 -0.56 13.46
N LEU A 7 -12.01 0.30 12.81
CA LEU A 7 -11.14 1.28 13.41
C LEU A 7 -11.56 2.68 12.99
N ASN A 8 -11.60 3.59 13.96
CA ASN A 8 -11.74 5.01 13.67
C ASN A 8 -10.43 5.63 13.15
N GLN A 9 -10.51 6.82 12.57
CA GLN A 9 -9.36 7.52 12.00
C GLN A 9 -8.22 7.74 13.02
N ARG A 10 -8.55 7.96 14.30
CA ARG A 10 -7.57 8.16 15.37
C ARG A 10 -6.77 6.89 15.65
N GLN A 11 -7.44 5.74 15.66
CA GLN A 11 -6.81 4.42 15.83
C GLN A 11 -5.92 4.08 14.64
N ILE A 12 -6.37 4.36 13.41
CA ILE A 12 -5.55 4.20 12.20
C ILE A 12 -4.28 5.04 12.32
N ARG A 13 -4.39 6.32 12.72
CA ARG A 13 -3.23 7.20 12.90
C ARG A 13 -2.25 6.66 13.95
N ALA A 14 -2.75 6.17 15.09
CA ALA A 14 -1.91 5.59 16.13
C ALA A 14 -1.14 4.35 15.65
N LEU A 15 -1.78 3.47 14.88
CA LEU A 15 -1.14 2.32 14.24
C LEU A 15 -0.03 2.76 13.27
N CYS A 16 -0.30 3.78 12.44
CA CYS A 16 0.69 4.30 11.51
C CYS A 16 1.92 4.86 12.23
N GLU A 17 1.72 5.66 13.27
CA GLU A 17 2.83 6.22 14.06
C GLU A 17 3.63 5.13 14.79
N GLY A 18 2.96 4.11 15.34
CA GLY A 18 3.60 2.96 15.98
C GLY A 18 4.44 2.15 15.00
N ALA A 19 3.87 1.81 13.83
CA ALA A 19 4.57 1.06 12.79
C ALA A 19 5.79 1.83 12.26
N LYS A 20 5.64 3.14 12.02
CA LYS A 20 6.75 4.03 11.61
C LYS A 20 7.91 4.00 12.61
N LYS A 21 7.62 4.13 13.91
CA LYS A 21 8.65 4.08 14.98
C LYS A 21 9.34 2.72 15.06
N ALA A 22 8.63 1.65 14.76
CA ALA A 22 9.16 0.30 14.76
C ALA A 22 9.85 -0.10 13.44
N GLY A 23 9.83 0.77 12.41
CA GLY A 23 10.41 0.50 11.10
C GLY A 23 9.59 -0.44 10.20
N TYR A 24 8.30 -0.62 10.51
CA TYR A 24 7.38 -1.49 9.76
C TYR A 24 6.37 -0.68 8.93
N ALA A 25 5.85 -1.31 7.87
CA ALA A 25 4.71 -0.80 7.11
C ALA A 25 3.40 -1.32 7.73
N PRO A 26 2.45 -0.46 8.13
CA PRO A 26 1.19 -0.91 8.70
C PRO A 26 0.34 -1.63 7.65
N ILE A 27 -0.31 -2.72 8.06
CA ILE A 27 -1.32 -3.43 7.26
C ILE A 27 -2.64 -3.37 8.03
N VAL A 28 -3.70 -2.89 7.39
CA VAL A 28 -5.03 -2.78 7.98
C VAL A 28 -6.04 -3.56 7.16
N GLN A 29 -6.92 -4.28 7.84
CA GLN A 29 -8.02 -5.00 7.20
C GLN A 29 -9.26 -4.11 7.14
N ILE A 30 -9.76 -3.87 5.92
CA ILE A 30 -10.98 -3.10 5.64
C ILE A 30 -11.96 -4.03 4.94
N GLY A 31 -12.92 -4.58 5.70
CA GLY A 31 -13.82 -5.62 5.19
C GLY A 31 -13.04 -6.89 4.82
N ASN A 32 -13.07 -7.25 3.54
CA ASN A 32 -12.34 -8.38 2.95
C ASN A 32 -11.04 -7.96 2.26
N VAL A 33 -10.65 -6.68 2.34
CA VAL A 33 -9.44 -6.15 1.69
C VAL A 33 -8.36 -5.93 2.74
N LEU A 34 -7.14 -6.37 2.44
CA LEU A 34 -5.94 -6.01 3.19
C LEU A 34 -5.27 -4.82 2.51
N VAL A 35 -5.16 -3.71 3.23
CA VAL A 35 -4.51 -2.49 2.75
C VAL A 35 -3.18 -2.34 3.46
N ARG A 36 -2.08 -2.35 2.68
CA ARG A 36 -0.74 -2.02 3.17
C ARG A 36 -0.49 -0.54 2.96
N LEU A 37 -0.20 0.17 4.03
CA LEU A 37 0.15 1.59 3.98
C LEU A 37 1.66 1.70 3.72
N VAL A 38 2.02 2.05 2.49
CA VAL A 38 3.40 2.22 2.07
C VAL A 38 3.74 3.71 2.19
N PRO A 39 4.86 4.08 2.84
CA PRO A 39 5.36 5.45 2.81
C PRO A 39 5.55 5.95 1.38
N GLU A 40 5.26 7.23 1.12
CA GLU A 40 5.29 7.82 -0.22
C GLU A 40 6.69 7.73 -0.87
N ASP A 41 7.74 7.91 -0.09
CA ASP A 41 9.15 7.76 -0.49
C ASP A 41 9.52 6.32 -0.90
N ARG A 42 8.68 5.35 -0.57
CA ARG A 42 8.83 3.93 -0.93
C ARG A 42 7.73 3.44 -1.86
N ALA A 43 6.85 4.34 -2.31
CA ALA A 43 5.85 3.99 -3.30
C ALA A 43 6.59 3.63 -4.59
N ILE A 44 6.33 2.43 -5.11
CA ILE A 44 6.76 2.10 -6.47
C ILE A 44 5.97 3.05 -7.36
N PRO A 45 6.63 3.84 -8.24
CA PRO A 45 5.94 4.68 -9.20
C PRO A 45 4.90 3.84 -9.92
N PRO A 46 3.70 4.38 -10.22
CA PRO A 46 2.75 3.65 -11.04
C PRO A 46 3.49 3.19 -12.29
N GLN A 47 3.53 1.87 -12.51
CA GLN A 47 4.06 1.35 -13.75
C GLN A 47 3.16 1.93 -14.84
N ASP A 48 3.78 2.53 -15.85
CA ASP A 48 3.04 2.88 -17.07
C ASP A 48 2.30 1.61 -17.50
N ASN A 49 1.02 1.73 -17.86
CA ASN A 49 0.17 0.61 -18.30
C ASN A 49 0.64 0.05 -19.66
N GLU A 50 1.93 0.07 -19.93
CA GLU A 50 2.55 -0.56 -21.08
C GLU A 50 2.30 -2.07 -21.00
N ARG A 51 1.88 -2.62 -22.14
CA ARG A 51 1.73 -4.06 -22.28
C ARG A 51 3.11 -4.69 -22.12
N ILE A 52 3.27 -5.51 -21.09
CA ILE A 52 4.44 -6.37 -20.93
C ILE A 52 4.31 -7.50 -21.95
N ASP A 53 4.82 -7.24 -23.16
CA ASP A 53 5.35 -8.16 -24.18
C ASP A 53 5.06 -7.64 -25.59
N GLU A 54 6.02 -6.92 -26.17
CA GLU A 54 6.44 -7.17 -27.56
C GLU A 54 7.97 -7.19 -27.54
N GLU A 55 8.52 -8.40 -27.75
CA GLU A 55 9.93 -8.77 -27.84
C GLU A 55 10.93 -7.61 -27.98
N ARG A 56 11.55 -7.20 -26.86
CA ARG A 56 12.77 -6.40 -26.91
C ARG A 56 13.95 -7.32 -27.21
N VAL A 57 14.36 -7.36 -28.47
CA VAL A 57 15.69 -7.85 -28.85
C VAL A 57 16.72 -6.93 -28.20
N ILE A 58 17.44 -7.46 -27.21
CA ILE A 58 18.62 -6.79 -26.65
C ILE A 58 19.77 -7.18 -27.56
N ASP A 59 20.20 -6.25 -28.42
CA ASP A 59 21.46 -6.39 -29.15
C ASP A 59 22.62 -6.25 -28.15
N LEU A 60 23.33 -7.37 -27.93
CA LEU A 60 24.56 -7.47 -27.14
C LEU A 60 25.79 -7.18 -28.00
#